data_AF-A0A2X2M4X2-F1
#
_entry.id   AF-A0A2X2M4X2-F1
#
_cell.length_a   1.000
_cell.length_b   1.000
_cell.length_c   1.000
_cell.angle_alpha   90.00
_cell.angle_beta   90.00
_cell.angle_gamma   90.00
#
_symmetry.space_group_name_H-M   'P 1'
#
loop_
_entity.id
_entity.type
_entity.pdbx_description
1 polymer ?
#
loop_
_entity_poly.entity_id
_entity_poly.type
_entity_poly.pdbx_seq_one_letter_code
_entity_poly.pdbx_strand_id
1 'polypeptide(L)'
;MISMIGMLASVGLNIILDPILIFGFDLNVVGAALGTAISNVAAALFFIIYFMKNSDVVSVNIKLAKPNKEMLSEIFKIGIPAFLMSILMGFTGLVLNLFLAHYGNFAIASYGISFRLVQFPELIIMGLCEGVVPLIAYNFMSNKGRMKDVIKAVIMSIGVIFVVCMIAVFTIGHHMVGLFTTDQAIVEMATFILKVTMTSLLLNGIGFLVYWYASSNWSRSRCYNYGHFTRCGYHSQYYLL
;
A
#
# COMPACT_ATOMS: atom_id res chain seq x y z
N MET A 1 -11.05 14.83 -4.09
CA MET A 1 -10.70 15.42 -2.77
C MET A 1 -11.28 14.61 -1.61
N ILE A 2 -12.60 14.35 -1.56
CA ILE A 2 -13.27 13.69 -0.41
C ILE A 2 -12.57 12.41 0.08
N SER A 3 -12.10 11.53 -0.81
CA SER A 3 -11.42 10.28 -0.42
C SER A 3 -10.16 10.51 0.44
N MET A 4 -9.41 11.58 0.14
CA MET A 4 -8.22 11.95 0.90
C MET A 4 -8.61 12.47 2.29
N ILE A 5 -9.70 13.24 2.39
CA ILE A 5 -10.25 13.73 3.67
C ILE A 5 -10.73 12.55 4.53
N GLY A 6 -11.44 11.58 3.94
CA GLY A 6 -11.92 10.39 4.66
C GLY A 6 -10.78 9.53 5.22
N MET A 7 -9.72 9.31 4.44
CA MET A 7 -8.53 8.57 4.90
C MET A 7 -7.76 9.35 5.98
N LEU A 8 -7.56 10.66 5.81
CA LEU A 8 -6.89 11.49 6.83
C LEU A 8 -7.69 11.57 8.14
N ALA A 9 -9.03 11.64 8.07
CA ALA A 9 -9.91 11.58 9.24
C ALA A 9 -9.82 10.23 9.96
N SER A 10 -9.69 9.12 9.23
CA SER A 10 -9.46 7.79 9.81
C SER A 10 -8.12 7.70 10.55
N VAL A 11 -7.05 8.23 9.96
CA VAL A 11 -5.72 8.25 10.60
C VAL A 11 -5.73 9.16 11.83
N GLY A 12 -6.37 10.33 11.75
CA GLY A 12 -6.56 11.23 12.89
C GLY A 12 -7.36 10.58 14.04
N LEU A 13 -8.42 9.83 13.72
CA LEU A 13 -9.15 9.03 14.72
C LEU A 13 -8.25 8.00 15.39
N ASN A 14 -7.48 7.22 14.63
CA ASN A 14 -6.59 6.19 15.19
C ASN A 14 -5.54 6.79 16.14
N ILE A 15 -4.89 7.90 15.75
CA ILE A 15 -3.91 8.62 16.58
C ILE A 15 -4.53 9.15 17.89
N ILE A 16 -5.84 9.46 17.91
CA ILE A 16 -6.55 9.92 19.11
C ILE A 16 -7.06 8.74 19.96
N LEU A 17 -7.58 7.68 19.32
CA LEU A 17 -8.16 6.52 20.01
C LEU A 17 -7.09 5.66 20.70
N ASP A 18 -5.93 5.48 20.08
CA ASP A 18 -4.91 4.56 20.62
C ASP A 18 -4.41 5.00 22.01
N PRO A 19 -4.01 6.27 22.27
CA PRO A 19 -3.67 6.72 23.62
C PRO A 19 -4.82 6.57 24.63
N ILE A 20 -6.07 6.82 24.20
CA ILE A 20 -7.25 6.71 25.08
C ILE A 20 -7.49 5.26 25.48
N LEU A 21 -7.39 4.32 24.54
CA LEU A 21 -7.63 2.90 24.81
C LEU A 21 -6.44 2.21 25.50
N ILE A 22 -5.21 2.64 25.23
CA ILE A 22 -3.99 2.09 25.85
C ILE A 22 -3.86 2.60 27.30
N PHE A 23 -3.92 3.92 27.53
CA PHE A 23 -3.64 4.53 28.84
C PHE A 23 -4.88 4.91 29.65
N GLY A 24 -6.05 5.07 29.02
CA GLY A 24 -7.30 5.43 29.72
C GLY A 24 -8.16 4.22 30.11
N PHE A 25 -7.91 3.05 29.52
CA PHE A 25 -8.63 1.79 29.79
C PHE A 25 -7.68 0.60 30.08
N ASP A 26 -6.37 0.82 30.18
CA ASP A 26 -5.33 -0.19 30.42
C ASP A 26 -5.35 -1.42 29.47
N LEU A 27 -5.97 -1.29 28.28
CA LEU A 27 -6.14 -2.41 27.34
C LEU A 27 -4.83 -2.82 26.63
N ASN A 28 -3.72 -2.09 26.85
CA ASN A 28 -2.40 -2.41 26.31
C ASN A 28 -2.47 -2.71 24.79
N VAL A 29 -1.97 -3.87 24.34
CA VAL A 29 -1.96 -4.30 22.92
C VAL A 29 -3.38 -4.48 22.36
N VAL A 30 -4.34 -4.87 23.19
CA VAL A 30 -5.77 -4.99 22.79
C VAL A 30 -6.36 -3.61 22.51
N GLY A 31 -5.93 -2.58 23.25
CA GLY A 31 -6.34 -1.20 23.05
C GLY A 31 -5.95 -0.67 21.67
N ALA A 32 -4.69 -0.86 21.28
CA ALA A 32 -4.20 -0.50 19.94
C ALA A 32 -4.93 -1.24 18.81
N ALA A 33 -5.20 -2.53 18.99
CA ALA A 33 -5.95 -3.32 18.02
C ALA A 33 -7.41 -2.83 17.86
N LEU A 34 -8.06 -2.47 18.96
CA LEU A 34 -9.42 -1.90 18.95
C LEU A 34 -9.45 -0.49 18.35
N GLY A 35 -8.52 0.39 18.69
CA GLY A 35 -8.44 1.74 18.13
C GLY A 35 -8.22 1.74 16.62
N THR A 36 -7.34 0.85 16.14
CA THR A 36 -7.15 0.57 14.71
C THR A 36 -8.44 0.06 14.04
N ALA A 37 -9.12 -0.91 14.66
CA ALA A 37 -10.35 -1.50 14.11
C ALA A 37 -11.51 -0.49 14.04
N ILE A 38 -11.76 0.26 15.11
CA ILE A 38 -12.81 1.28 15.19
C ILE A 38 -12.57 2.38 14.15
N SER A 39 -11.33 2.81 13.97
CA SER A 39 -10.98 3.87 13.00
C SER A 39 -11.24 3.42 11.55
N ASN A 40 -10.85 2.19 11.20
CA ASN A 40 -11.16 1.62 9.88
C ASN A 40 -12.67 1.43 9.65
N VAL A 41 -13.43 1.04 10.68
CA VAL A 41 -14.91 0.97 10.61
C VAL A 41 -15.52 2.37 10.43
N ALA A 42 -15.02 3.39 11.13
CA ALA A 42 -15.45 4.78 10.96
C ALA A 42 -15.19 5.29 9.54
N ALA A 43 -14.03 4.96 8.94
CA ALA A 43 -13.73 5.26 7.54
C ALA A 43 -14.72 4.58 6.58
N ALA A 44 -14.99 3.29 6.76
CA ALA A 44 -15.95 2.55 5.95
C ALA A 44 -17.36 3.15 6.04
N LEU A 45 -17.82 3.49 7.25
CA LEU A 45 -19.11 4.16 7.48
C LEU A 45 -19.18 5.54 6.83
N PHE A 46 -18.11 6.35 6.93
CA PHE A 46 -18.01 7.64 6.25
C PHE A 46 -18.17 7.50 4.72
N PHE A 47 -17.49 6.52 4.12
CA PHE A 47 -17.62 6.24 2.68
C PHE A 47 -19.01 5.75 2.29
N ILE A 48 -19.61 4.84 3.07
CA ILE A 48 -20.99 4.35 2.82
C ILE A 48 -21.99 5.52 2.87
N ILE A 49 -21.94 6.36 3.91
CA ILE A 49 -22.83 7.52 4.06
C ILE A 49 -22.61 8.52 2.91
N TYR A 50 -21.36 8.76 2.51
CA TYR A 50 -21.03 9.66 1.39
C TYR A 50 -21.62 9.15 0.06
N PHE A 51 -21.38 7.89 -0.30
CA PHE A 51 -21.92 7.32 -1.54
C PHE A 51 -23.45 7.17 -1.53
N MET A 52 -24.08 6.97 -0.36
CA MET A 52 -25.54 6.98 -0.25
C MET A 52 -26.15 8.38 -0.40
N LYS A 53 -25.40 9.45 -0.11
CA LYS A 53 -25.89 10.84 -0.15
C LYS A 53 -25.61 11.55 -1.48
N ASN A 54 -24.48 11.25 -2.13
CA ASN A 54 -24.08 11.86 -3.40
C ASN A 54 -24.20 10.83 -4.56
N SER A 55 -25.44 10.63 -5.02
CA SER A 55 -25.82 9.55 -5.94
C SER A 55 -25.35 9.69 -7.41
N ASP A 56 -24.84 10.86 -7.81
CA ASP A 56 -24.67 11.23 -9.23
C ASP A 56 -23.59 10.44 -9.99
N VAL A 57 -22.73 9.71 -9.27
CA VAL A 57 -21.62 8.92 -9.85
C VAL A 57 -21.77 7.41 -9.56
N VAL A 58 -22.47 7.03 -8.49
CA VAL A 58 -22.67 5.63 -8.09
C VAL A 58 -24.09 5.45 -7.55
N SER A 59 -24.92 4.69 -8.26
CA SER A 59 -26.26 4.32 -7.79
C SER A 59 -26.18 3.24 -6.72
N VAL A 60 -26.06 3.62 -5.44
CA VAL A 60 -26.05 2.72 -4.26
C VAL A 60 -27.46 2.12 -3.97
N ASN A 61 -28.09 1.57 -5.00
CA ASN A 61 -29.38 0.91 -4.86
C ASN A 61 -29.17 -0.57 -4.55
N ILE A 62 -29.06 -0.88 -3.25
CA ILE A 62 -28.83 -2.24 -2.73
C ILE A 62 -29.89 -3.24 -3.24
N LYS A 63 -31.11 -2.79 -3.60
CA LYS A 63 -32.16 -3.65 -4.19
C LYS A 63 -31.91 -4.04 -5.66
N LEU A 64 -31.04 -3.31 -6.37
CA LEU A 64 -30.56 -3.66 -7.72
C LEU A 64 -29.24 -4.44 -7.70
N ALA A 65 -28.54 -4.49 -6.55
CA ALA A 65 -27.29 -5.25 -6.37
C ALA A 65 -27.52 -6.78 -6.26
N LYS A 66 -28.23 -7.37 -7.23
CA LYS A 66 -28.35 -8.82 -7.36
C LYS A 66 -26.97 -9.38 -7.75
N PRO A 67 -26.37 -10.30 -6.96
CA PRO A 67 -25.04 -10.85 -7.27
C PRO A 67 -25.12 -11.77 -8.50
N ASN A 68 -24.77 -11.23 -9.68
CA ASN A 68 -24.57 -12.05 -10.87
C ASN A 68 -23.39 -13.02 -10.61
N LYS A 69 -23.59 -14.31 -10.88
CA LYS A 69 -22.57 -15.37 -10.76
C LYS A 69 -21.31 -15.06 -11.58
N GLU A 70 -21.47 -14.37 -12.71
CA GLU A 70 -20.34 -13.85 -13.50
C GLU A 70 -19.55 -12.81 -12.70
N MET A 71 -20.19 -11.74 -12.23
CA MET A 71 -19.53 -10.69 -11.43
C MET A 71 -18.82 -11.29 -10.20
N LEU A 72 -19.44 -12.27 -9.53
CA LEU A 72 -18.84 -12.92 -8.38
C LEU A 72 -17.60 -13.75 -8.75
N SER A 73 -17.68 -14.53 -9.84
CA SER A 73 -16.51 -15.23 -10.40
C SER A 73 -15.41 -14.25 -10.82
N GLU A 74 -15.79 -13.12 -11.40
CA GLU A 74 -14.86 -12.10 -11.86
C GLU A 74 -14.17 -11.38 -10.68
N ILE A 75 -14.85 -11.17 -9.56
CA ILE A 75 -14.26 -10.71 -8.30
C ILE A 75 -13.26 -11.75 -7.78
N PHE A 76 -13.67 -13.02 -7.65
CA PHE A 76 -12.79 -14.08 -7.12
C PHE A 76 -11.49 -14.25 -7.93
N LYS A 77 -11.53 -14.13 -9.27
CA LYS A 77 -10.31 -14.21 -10.11
C LYS A 77 -9.29 -13.09 -9.86
N ILE A 78 -9.69 -11.93 -9.31
CA ILE A 78 -8.77 -10.87 -8.89
C ILE A 78 -8.42 -11.01 -7.40
N GLY A 79 -9.41 -11.31 -6.56
CA GLY A 79 -9.25 -11.44 -5.12
C GLY A 79 -8.33 -12.60 -4.71
N ILE A 80 -8.42 -13.76 -5.37
CA ILE A 80 -7.61 -14.94 -5.02
C ILE A 80 -6.11 -14.70 -5.23
N PRO A 81 -5.62 -14.17 -6.38
CA PRO A 81 -4.21 -13.79 -6.54
C PRO A 81 -3.72 -12.76 -5.51
N ALA A 82 -4.52 -11.72 -5.21
CA ALA A 82 -4.15 -10.70 -4.24
C ALA A 82 -4.09 -11.26 -2.80
N PHE A 83 -5.07 -12.09 -2.43
CA PHE A 83 -5.11 -12.80 -1.14
C PHE A 83 -3.93 -13.76 -0.98
N LEU A 84 -3.60 -14.52 -2.04
CA LEU A 84 -2.45 -15.41 -2.05
C LEU A 84 -1.13 -14.64 -1.91
N MET A 85 -0.96 -13.50 -2.58
CA MET A 85 0.19 -12.61 -2.38
C MET A 85 0.30 -12.14 -0.92
N SER A 86 -0.80 -11.69 -0.30
CA SER A 86 -0.82 -11.28 1.11
C SER A 86 -0.42 -12.42 2.06
N ILE A 87 -0.91 -13.63 1.82
CA ILE A 87 -0.52 -14.83 2.58
C ILE A 87 0.97 -15.12 2.39
N LEU A 88 1.47 -15.14 1.15
CA LEU A 88 2.87 -15.43 0.86
C LEU A 88 3.82 -14.41 1.47
N MET A 89 3.44 -13.12 1.50
CA MET A 89 4.21 -12.06 2.13
C MET A 89 4.26 -12.25 3.66
N GLY A 90 3.12 -12.53 4.31
CA GLY A 90 3.05 -12.83 5.73
C GLY A 90 3.81 -14.11 6.12
N PHE A 91 3.69 -15.17 5.31
CA PHE A 91 4.40 -16.43 5.49
C PHE A 91 5.91 -16.25 5.34
N THR A 92 6.38 -15.49 4.35
CA THR A 92 7.79 -15.13 4.19
C THR A 92 8.32 -14.41 5.42
N GLY A 93 7.55 -13.46 5.97
CA GLY A 93 7.90 -12.76 7.21
C GLY A 93 7.98 -13.70 8.43
N LEU A 94 7.04 -14.65 8.56
CA LEU A 94 7.04 -15.65 9.63
C LEU A 94 8.25 -16.59 9.53
N VAL A 95 8.51 -17.14 8.34
CA VAL A 95 9.66 -18.03 8.11
C VAL A 95 10.98 -17.31 8.37
N LEU A 96 11.13 -16.05 7.93
CA LEU A 96 12.33 -15.26 8.18
C LEU A 96 12.55 -14.99 9.68
N ASN A 97 11.49 -14.67 10.43
CA ASN A 97 11.58 -14.50 11.89
C ASN A 97 11.94 -15.83 12.60
N LEU A 98 11.40 -16.96 12.14
CA LEU A 98 11.76 -18.28 12.67
C LEU A 98 13.24 -18.62 12.40
N PHE A 99 13.75 -18.33 11.21
CA PHE A 99 15.18 -18.46 10.92
C PHE A 99 16.04 -17.54 11.81
N LEU A 100 15.64 -16.27 12.00
CA LEU A 100 16.32 -15.34 12.88
C LEU A 100 16.31 -15.77 14.36
N ALA A 101 15.27 -16.49 14.81
CA ALA A 101 15.20 -17.02 16.18
C ALA A 101 16.32 -18.03 16.50
N HIS A 102 16.82 -18.78 15.51
CA HIS A 102 17.98 -19.66 15.68
C HIS A 102 19.30 -18.88 15.92
N TYR A 103 19.36 -17.61 15.53
CA TYR A 103 20.47 -16.68 15.84
C TYR A 103 20.21 -15.85 17.11
N GLY A 104 19.12 -16.13 17.83
CA GLY A 104 18.75 -15.50 19.10
C GLY A 104 18.02 -14.15 18.97
N ASN A 105 17.44 -13.72 20.09
CA ASN A 105 16.58 -12.52 20.19
C ASN A 105 17.24 -11.24 19.65
N PHE A 106 18.57 -11.15 19.78
CA PHE A 106 19.40 -10.05 19.27
C PHE A 106 19.32 -9.89 17.74
N ALA A 107 19.31 -10.99 17.00
CA ALA A 107 19.17 -10.98 15.54
C ALA A 107 17.75 -10.57 15.11
N ILE A 108 16.71 -11.06 15.82
CA ILE A 108 15.32 -10.65 15.61
C ILE A 108 15.16 -9.14 15.85
N ALA A 109 15.67 -8.63 16.98
CA ALA A 109 15.60 -7.20 17.32
C ALA A 109 16.30 -6.32 16.28
N SER A 110 17.52 -6.71 15.87
CA SER A 110 18.31 -6.01 14.86
C SER A 110 17.59 -5.97 13.50
N TYR A 111 17.01 -7.10 13.08
CA TYR A 111 16.17 -7.15 11.87
C TYR A 111 14.91 -6.29 12.01
N GLY A 112 14.21 -6.34 13.14
CA GLY A 112 12.97 -5.60 13.38
C GLY A 112 13.14 -4.08 13.29
N ILE A 113 14.24 -3.53 13.83
CA ILE A 113 14.61 -2.11 13.67
C ILE A 113 14.88 -1.80 12.19
N SER A 114 15.73 -2.63 11.54
CA SER A 114 16.10 -2.46 10.14
C SER A 114 14.89 -2.48 9.21
N PHE A 115 13.96 -3.41 9.40
CA PHE A 115 12.77 -3.58 8.58
C PHE A 115 11.80 -2.39 8.70
N ARG A 116 11.64 -1.81 9.90
CA ARG A 116 10.86 -0.56 10.08
C ARG A 116 11.46 0.62 9.31
N LEU A 117 12.79 0.71 9.25
CA LEU A 117 13.48 1.73 8.44
C LEU A 117 13.35 1.48 6.93
N VAL A 118 13.32 0.20 6.49
CA VAL A 118 13.09 -0.19 5.09
C VAL A 118 11.68 0.15 4.61
N GLN A 119 10.66 0.03 5.46
CA GLN A 119 9.27 0.30 5.06
C GLN A 119 9.02 1.74 4.58
N PHE A 120 9.75 2.75 5.09
CA PHE A 120 9.54 4.14 4.69
C PHE A 120 9.67 4.39 3.17
N PRO A 121 10.81 4.06 2.51
CA PRO A 121 10.91 4.17 1.06
C PRO A 121 10.04 3.17 0.30
N GLU A 122 9.77 1.98 0.84
CA GLU A 122 8.87 1.01 0.20
C GLU A 122 7.44 1.54 0.10
N LEU A 123 6.92 2.20 1.15
CA LEU A 123 5.60 2.84 1.13
C LEU A 123 5.51 3.99 0.11
N ILE A 124 6.57 4.77 -0.06
CA ILE A 124 6.64 5.84 -1.07
C ILE A 124 6.60 5.24 -2.49
N ILE A 125 7.35 4.16 -2.73
CA ILE A 125 7.37 3.47 -4.02
C ILE A 125 6.04 2.76 -4.30
N MET A 126 5.42 2.14 -3.28
CA MET A 126 4.10 1.51 -3.38
C MET A 126 3.03 2.54 -3.76
N GLY A 127 2.97 3.68 -3.05
CA GLY A 127 2.03 4.76 -3.35
C GLY A 127 2.22 5.37 -4.74
N LEU A 128 3.48 5.48 -5.21
CA LEU A 128 3.79 5.89 -6.58
C LEU A 128 3.23 4.88 -7.60
N CYS A 129 3.45 3.58 -7.39
CA CYS A 129 2.97 2.53 -8.27
C CYS A 129 1.43 2.42 -8.30
N GLU A 130 0.77 2.56 -7.15
CA GLU A 130 -0.70 2.61 -7.05
C GLU A 130 -1.30 3.81 -7.81
N GLY A 131 -0.77 5.02 -7.57
CA GLY A 131 -1.23 6.24 -8.24
C GLY A 131 -1.06 6.23 -9.76
N VAL A 132 -0.17 5.38 -10.28
CA VAL A 132 0.12 5.21 -11.70
C VAL A 132 -0.86 4.28 -12.43
N VAL A 133 -1.56 3.39 -11.71
CA VAL A 133 -2.57 2.46 -12.28
C VAL A 133 -3.62 3.19 -13.15
N PRO A 134 -4.33 4.24 -12.68
CA PRO A 134 -5.30 4.97 -13.51
C PRO A 134 -4.64 5.74 -14.67
N LEU A 135 -3.42 6.24 -14.48
CA LEU A 135 -2.65 6.94 -15.51
C LEU A 135 -2.29 6.00 -16.68
N ILE A 136 -1.87 4.77 -16.38
CA ILE A 136 -1.62 3.73 -17.39
C ILE A 136 -2.94 3.35 -18.08
N ALA A 137 -4.01 3.11 -17.33
CA ALA A 137 -5.31 2.73 -17.89
C ALA A 137 -5.85 3.78 -18.89
N TYR A 138 -5.76 5.07 -18.55
CA TYR A 138 -6.18 6.17 -19.43
C TYR A 138 -5.28 6.31 -20.67
N ASN A 139 -3.94 6.43 -20.48
CA ASN A 139 -3.01 6.62 -21.60
C ASN A 139 -2.99 5.40 -22.54
N PHE A 140 -3.23 4.18 -22.03
CA PHE A 140 -3.33 2.97 -22.86
C PHE A 140 -4.43 3.05 -23.94
N MET A 141 -5.51 3.80 -23.70
CA MET A 141 -6.60 4.01 -24.68
C MET A 141 -6.32 5.20 -25.61
N SER A 142 -5.79 6.31 -25.08
CA SER A 142 -5.57 7.55 -25.84
C SER A 142 -4.26 7.54 -26.65
N ASN A 143 -3.14 7.14 -26.05
CA ASN A 143 -1.82 7.23 -26.65
C ASN A 143 -0.81 6.25 -26.02
N LYS A 144 -0.52 5.15 -26.74
CA LYS A 144 0.45 4.11 -26.32
C LYS A 144 1.89 4.61 -26.18
N GLY A 145 2.25 5.75 -26.78
CA GLY A 145 3.53 6.43 -26.58
C GLY A 145 3.62 7.01 -25.18
N ARG A 146 2.69 7.93 -24.84
CA ARG A 146 2.59 8.56 -23.50
C ARG A 146 2.55 7.54 -22.36
N MET A 147 1.94 6.37 -22.58
CA MET A 147 1.97 5.27 -21.60
C MET A 147 3.40 4.77 -21.30
N LYS A 148 4.27 4.65 -22.31
CA LYS A 148 5.69 4.28 -22.11
C LYS A 148 6.45 5.39 -21.39
N ASP A 149 6.16 6.65 -21.69
CA ASP A 149 6.81 7.80 -21.05
C ASP A 149 6.46 7.88 -19.56
N VAL A 150 5.19 7.63 -19.19
CA VAL A 150 4.75 7.49 -17.79
C VAL A 150 5.49 6.34 -17.09
N ILE A 151 5.54 5.14 -17.68
CA ILE A 151 6.25 3.99 -17.10
C ILE A 151 7.74 4.29 -16.92
N LYS A 152 8.38 4.93 -17.92
CA LYS A 152 9.79 5.35 -17.84
C LYS A 152 10.02 6.39 -16.74
N ALA A 153 9.12 7.38 -16.59
CA ALA A 153 9.19 8.37 -15.53
C ALA A 153 9.14 7.71 -14.13
N VAL A 154 8.26 6.72 -13.94
CA VAL A 154 8.13 5.98 -12.67
C VAL A 154 9.39 5.16 -12.37
N ILE A 155 9.96 4.48 -13.36
CA ILE A 155 11.24 3.75 -13.20
C ILE A 155 12.38 4.72 -12.82
N MET A 156 12.44 5.91 -13.44
CA MET A 156 13.42 6.94 -13.07
C MET A 156 13.20 7.46 -11.65
N SER A 157 11.95 7.71 -11.23
CA SER A 157 11.62 8.11 -9.85
C SER A 157 12.01 7.05 -8.82
N ILE A 158 11.77 5.76 -9.09
CA ILE A 158 12.21 4.65 -8.23
C ILE A 158 13.74 4.64 -8.11
N GLY A 159 14.46 4.85 -9.22
CA GLY A 159 15.92 4.99 -9.21
C GLY A 159 16.42 6.19 -8.38
N VAL A 160 15.75 7.34 -8.48
CA VAL A 160 16.09 8.53 -7.67
C VAL A 160 15.83 8.29 -6.19
N ILE A 161 14.69 7.70 -5.82
CA ILE A 161 14.36 7.33 -4.43
C ILE A 161 15.43 6.37 -3.88
N PHE A 162 15.78 5.33 -4.64
CA PHE A 162 16.84 4.38 -4.26
C PHE A 162 18.18 5.07 -4.00
N VAL A 163 18.64 5.95 -4.90
CA VAL A 163 19.91 6.68 -4.74
C VAL A 163 19.89 7.58 -3.51
N VAL A 164 18.81 8.35 -3.28
CA VAL A 164 18.67 9.24 -2.12
C VAL A 164 18.65 8.45 -0.81
N CYS A 165 17.88 7.37 -0.74
CA CYS A 165 17.79 6.53 0.46
C CYS A 165 19.10 5.77 0.74
N MET A 166 19.80 5.31 -0.29
CA MET A 166 21.14 4.72 -0.13
C MET A 166 22.15 5.74 0.42
N ILE A 167 22.19 6.97 -0.13
CA ILE A 167 23.07 8.03 0.39
C ILE A 167 22.75 8.33 1.86
N ALA A 168 21.47 8.41 2.24
CA ALA A 168 21.06 8.60 3.63
C ALA A 168 21.52 7.43 4.52
N VAL A 169 21.26 6.18 4.15
CA VAL A 169 21.63 5.01 4.96
C VAL A 169 23.16 4.81 5.06
N PHE A 170 23.93 5.22 4.06
CA PHE A 170 25.40 5.19 4.13
C PHE A 170 25.99 6.31 4.99
N THR A 171 25.36 7.49 5.04
CA THR A 171 25.87 8.66 5.81
C THR A 171 25.34 8.73 7.24
N ILE A 172 24.04 8.51 7.46
CA ILE A 172 23.37 8.66 8.76
C ILE A 172 22.73 7.36 9.30
N GLY A 173 22.84 6.22 8.59
CA GLY A 173 22.16 4.98 8.98
C GLY A 173 22.45 4.51 10.41
N HIS A 174 23.68 4.70 10.91
CA HIS A 174 24.03 4.37 12.30
C HIS A 174 23.27 5.24 13.31
N HIS A 175 23.10 6.55 13.03
CA HIS A 175 22.25 7.43 13.83
C HIS A 175 20.77 7.07 13.71
N MET A 176 20.27 6.73 12.52
CA MET A 176 18.87 6.33 12.31
C MET A 176 18.51 5.06 13.11
N VAL A 177 19.43 4.10 13.21
CA VAL A 177 19.27 2.90 14.03
C VAL A 177 19.41 3.21 15.52
N GLY A 178 20.34 4.09 15.91
CA GLY A 178 20.54 4.55 17.29
C GLY A 178 19.35 5.31 17.90
N LEU A 179 18.37 5.74 17.10
CA LEU A 179 17.09 6.27 17.60
C LEU A 179 16.18 5.18 18.20
N PHE A 180 16.42 3.89 17.91
CA PHE A 180 15.60 2.77 18.38
C PHE A 180 16.23 1.97 19.52
N THR A 181 17.54 2.06 19.72
CA THR A 181 18.28 1.30 20.75
C THR A 181 19.59 1.97 21.12
N THR A 182 19.99 1.85 22.38
CA THR A 182 21.29 2.28 22.92
C THR A 182 22.33 1.17 22.97
N ASP A 183 21.95 -0.09 22.70
CA ASP A 183 22.88 -1.22 22.62
C ASP A 183 23.69 -1.13 21.32
N GLN A 184 24.96 -0.73 21.44
CA GLN A 184 25.86 -0.53 20.30
C GLN A 184 25.98 -1.78 19.40
N ALA A 185 25.93 -2.99 19.97
CA ALA A 185 26.05 -4.22 19.18
C ALA A 185 24.78 -4.43 18.32
N ILE A 186 23.59 -4.14 18.86
CA ILE A 186 22.35 -4.10 18.06
C ILE A 186 22.45 -3.00 16.99
N VAL A 187 22.98 -1.82 17.32
CA VAL A 187 23.14 -0.73 16.33
C VAL A 187 24.05 -1.17 15.17
N GLU A 188 25.18 -1.82 15.44
CA GLU A 188 26.10 -2.31 14.41
C GLU A 188 25.45 -3.40 13.53
N MET A 189 24.83 -4.42 14.13
CA MET A 189 24.16 -5.49 13.37
C MET A 189 22.99 -4.97 12.54
N ALA A 190 22.14 -4.11 13.11
CA ALA A 190 21.03 -3.50 12.37
C ALA A 190 21.51 -2.52 11.29
N THR A 191 22.60 -1.76 11.52
CA THR A 191 23.19 -0.91 10.46
C THR A 191 23.69 -1.75 9.28
N PHE A 192 24.26 -2.93 9.54
CA PHE A 192 24.66 -3.86 8.49
C PHE A 192 23.44 -4.44 7.75
N ILE A 193 22.44 -4.97 8.47
CA ILE A 193 21.21 -5.52 7.89
C ILE A 193 20.51 -4.45 7.02
N LEU A 194 20.35 -3.23 7.53
CA LEU A 194 19.73 -2.11 6.82
C LEU A 194 20.46 -1.77 5.51
N LYS A 195 21.81 -1.75 5.52
CA LYS A 195 22.60 -1.52 4.29
C LYS A 195 22.41 -2.63 3.26
N VAL A 196 22.30 -3.89 3.69
CA VAL A 196 22.05 -5.03 2.80
C VAL A 196 20.61 -5.03 2.27
N THR A 197 19.60 -4.81 3.12
CA THR A 197 18.20 -4.81 2.67
C THR A 197 17.89 -3.64 1.75
N MET A 198 18.49 -2.46 1.98
CA MET A 198 18.39 -1.32 1.06
C MET A 198 18.83 -1.64 -0.38
N THR A 199 19.77 -2.56 -0.62
CA THR A 199 20.15 -2.92 -2.01
C THR A 199 19.01 -3.60 -2.77
N SER A 200 18.10 -4.30 -2.08
CA SER A 200 16.96 -4.96 -2.69
C SER A 200 15.78 -4.02 -3.01
N LEU A 201 15.79 -2.80 -2.48
CA LEU A 201 14.73 -1.79 -2.67
C LEU A 201 14.44 -1.50 -4.16
N LEU A 202 15.48 -1.47 -5.00
CA LEU A 202 15.33 -1.26 -6.45
C LEU A 202 14.67 -2.46 -7.15
N LEU A 203 14.98 -3.69 -6.72
CA LEU A 203 14.32 -4.91 -7.22
C LEU A 203 12.86 -4.97 -6.76
N ASN A 204 12.60 -4.64 -5.49
CA ASN A 204 11.24 -4.62 -4.95
C ASN A 204 10.38 -3.54 -5.64
N GLY A 205 10.92 -2.34 -5.86
CA GLY A 205 10.22 -1.27 -6.58
C GLY A 205 9.85 -1.63 -8.02
N ILE A 206 10.73 -2.32 -8.75
CA ILE A 206 10.41 -2.85 -10.08
C ILE A 206 9.37 -3.98 -9.98
N GLY A 207 9.46 -4.84 -8.96
CA GLY A 207 8.48 -5.88 -8.67
C GLY A 207 7.07 -5.32 -8.42
N PHE A 208 6.94 -4.31 -7.57
CA PHE A 208 5.69 -3.58 -7.35
C PHE A 208 5.17 -2.95 -8.65
N LEU A 209 6.01 -2.30 -9.45
CA LEU A 209 5.58 -1.71 -10.72
C LEU A 209 5.04 -2.77 -11.70
N VAL A 210 5.67 -3.95 -11.76
CA VAL A 210 5.19 -5.08 -12.57
C VAL A 210 3.87 -5.64 -12.04
N TYR A 211 3.73 -5.79 -10.72
CA TYR A 211 2.49 -6.23 -10.08
C TYR A 211 1.32 -5.28 -10.35
N TRP A 212 1.51 -3.97 -10.13
CA TRP A 212 0.49 -2.95 -10.37
C TRP A 212 0.18 -2.75 -11.87
N TYR A 213 1.18 -2.93 -12.74
CA TYR A 213 0.94 -2.99 -14.18
C TYR A 213 0.12 -4.23 -14.59
N ALA A 214 0.41 -5.40 -14.02
CA ALA A 214 -0.32 -6.63 -14.29
C ALA A 214 -1.79 -6.54 -13.85
N SER A 215 -2.07 -5.99 -12.65
CA SER A 215 -3.44 -5.76 -12.19
C SER A 215 -4.18 -4.72 -13.05
N SER A 216 -3.49 -3.69 -13.53
CA SER A 216 -4.05 -2.71 -14.50
C SER A 216 -4.43 -3.34 -15.85
N ASN A 217 -3.65 -4.32 -16.35
CA ASN A 217 -3.98 -5.04 -17.58
C ASN A 217 -5.11 -6.07 -17.38
N TRP A 218 -5.26 -6.64 -16.18
CA TRP A 218 -6.35 -7.56 -15.85
C TRP A 218 -7.72 -6.86 -15.83
N SER A 219 -7.83 -5.67 -15.22
CA SER A 219 -9.07 -4.89 -15.24
C SER A 219 -9.44 -4.42 -16.65
N ARG A 220 -8.47 -3.83 -17.36
CA ARG A 220 -8.52 -3.46 -18.78
C ARG A 220 -9.06 -4.55 -19.71
N SER A 221 -8.60 -5.80 -19.55
CA SER A 221 -8.99 -6.91 -20.46
C SER A 221 -10.51 -7.17 -20.44
N ARG A 222 -11.14 -7.05 -19.26
CA ARG A 222 -12.60 -7.18 -19.10
C ARG A 222 -13.37 -5.98 -19.61
N CYS A 223 -12.85 -4.78 -19.34
CA CYS A 223 -13.43 -3.53 -19.81
C CYS A 223 -13.56 -3.46 -21.34
N TYR A 224 -12.71 -4.20 -22.07
CA TYR A 224 -12.83 -4.41 -23.51
C TYR A 224 -13.92 -5.45 -23.86
N ASN A 225 -13.88 -6.65 -23.25
CA ASN A 225 -14.83 -7.74 -23.52
C ASN A 225 -16.30 -7.41 -23.20
N TYR A 226 -16.57 -6.61 -22.15
CA TYR A 226 -17.94 -6.31 -21.72
C TYR A 226 -18.60 -5.14 -22.47
N GLY A 227 -17.94 -4.52 -23.47
CA GLY A 227 -18.51 -3.48 -24.35
C GLY A 227 -18.87 -2.13 -23.69
N HIS A 228 -18.92 -2.07 -22.35
CA HIS A 228 -19.45 -0.97 -21.56
C HIS A 228 -18.65 0.34 -21.61
N PHE A 229 -17.43 0.33 -22.16
CA PHE A 229 -16.51 1.47 -22.06
C PHE A 229 -16.97 2.72 -22.85
N THR A 230 -17.85 2.55 -23.83
CA THR A 230 -18.47 3.65 -24.59
C THR A 230 -19.29 4.60 -23.70
N ARG A 231 -19.79 4.15 -22.54
CA ARG A 231 -20.51 5.01 -21.58
C ARG A 231 -19.61 5.63 -20.52
N CYS A 232 -18.57 4.94 -20.05
CA CYS A 232 -17.63 5.51 -19.06
C CYS A 232 -16.75 6.64 -19.65
N GLY A 233 -16.46 6.60 -20.96
CA GLY A 233 -15.62 7.61 -21.61
C GLY A 233 -16.22 9.03 -21.69
N TYR A 234 -17.55 9.17 -21.65
CA TYR A 234 -18.23 10.45 -21.92
C TYR A 234 -18.67 11.25 -20.68
N HIS A 235 -18.92 10.60 -19.54
CA HIS A 235 -19.49 11.30 -18.38
C HIS A 235 -18.46 11.97 -17.45
N SER A 236 -17.17 11.68 -17.60
CA SER A 236 -16.11 12.30 -16.79
C SER A 236 -15.62 13.66 -17.32
N GLN A 237 -16.34 14.27 -18.27
CA GLN A 237 -15.89 15.43 -19.04
C GLN A 237 -16.41 16.80 -18.54
N TYR A 238 -17.18 16.82 -17.43
CA TYR A 238 -17.89 18.01 -16.94
C TYR A 238 -17.51 18.47 -15.52
N TYR A 239 -16.51 17.87 -14.87
CA TYR A 239 -16.13 18.16 -13.47
C TYR A 239 -14.62 18.40 -13.27
N LEU A 240 -13.95 19.01 -14.25
CA LEU A 240 -12.55 19.45 -14.19
C LEU A 240 -12.35 20.88 -14.75
N LEU A 241 -13.32 21.75 -14.46
CA LEU A 241 -13.24 23.21 -14.44
C LEU A 241 -13.80 23.68 -13.10
#